data_AF-U2N489-F1
#
_entry.id   AF-U2N489-F1
#
_cell.length_a   1.000
_cell.length_b   1.000
_cell.length_c   1.000
_cell.angle_alpha   90.00
_cell.angle_beta   90.00
_cell.angle_gamma   90.00
#
_symmetry.space_group_name_H-M   'P 1'
#
loop_
_entity.id
_entity.type
_entity.pdbx_description
1 polymer ?
#
loop_
_entity_poly.entity_id
_entity_poly.type
_entity_poly.pdbx_seq_one_letter_code
_entity_poly.pdbx_strand_id
1 'polypeptide(L)'
;MYPIIFENLYYDRIWGGREFEKFRDNLPEGVIGESWDIACHPNGTGIVANGEYKGTSFTQLIDEKGTALLGTEIKGDRFPLLLKLITSNDSLSVQVHPNDEYALKNEGDLGKTEAWYVIDAKEGAKLVVGTKDCTKEQFAEAIKEGNLEKYLNEVPVKPGDMFFVKSGLVHAIGEGVLIAEIQQNSDTTYRVYDYNRGREIHVEKALDVIDFSLKGEKSNGITVKYDGYEKTYLSLCEYFSIEKYDIKTEVKEVSDKERFYLLTCVEGNGEIHYENGSLTITKGDSVFIPATLGEYSVKGNLKVLKSYVPDVKKVEEEILNNIRG
;
A
#
# COMPACT_ATOMS: atom_id res chain seq x y z
N MET A 1 -2.89 18.81 17.07
CA MET A 1 -2.29 17.59 16.48
C MET A 1 -1.16 18.00 15.54
N TYR A 2 -0.29 17.08 15.15
CA TYR A 2 0.80 17.33 14.19
C TYR A 2 0.94 16.12 13.23
N PRO A 3 1.57 16.26 12.06
CA PRO A 3 1.85 15.13 11.16
C PRO A 3 2.82 14.14 11.80
N ILE A 4 2.46 12.87 11.84
CA ILE A 4 3.16 11.84 12.62
C ILE A 4 3.98 10.95 11.68
N ILE A 5 5.24 10.73 12.01
CA ILE A 5 6.10 9.72 11.37
C ILE A 5 6.31 8.60 12.38
N PHE A 6 6.35 7.36 11.88
CA PHE A 6 6.73 6.20 12.68
C PHE A 6 8.14 5.73 12.35
N GLU A 7 8.79 5.07 13.30
CA GLU A 7 10.02 4.33 13.07
C GLU A 7 9.77 3.24 12.02
N ASN A 8 10.71 3.05 11.09
CA ASN A 8 10.56 2.04 10.04
C ASN A 8 10.72 0.63 10.62
N LEU A 9 9.69 -0.20 10.47
CA LEU A 9 9.74 -1.62 10.84
C LEU A 9 10.24 -2.44 9.66
N TYR A 10 11.51 -2.81 9.69
CA TYR A 10 12.15 -3.59 8.63
C TYR A 10 12.00 -5.10 8.85
N TYR A 11 11.75 -5.82 7.76
CA TYR A 11 11.65 -7.28 7.79
C TYR A 11 12.57 -7.92 6.75
N ASP A 12 13.40 -8.85 7.23
CA ASP A 12 14.18 -9.73 6.38
C ASP A 12 13.28 -10.64 5.55
N ARG A 13 13.62 -10.75 4.26
CA ARG A 13 12.95 -11.62 3.30
C ARG A 13 13.97 -12.21 2.35
N ILE A 14 13.81 -13.48 2.01
CA ILE A 14 14.74 -14.19 1.09
C ILE A 14 14.88 -13.54 -0.28
N TRP A 15 13.88 -12.76 -0.70
CA TRP A 15 13.82 -12.02 -1.96
C TRP A 15 14.17 -10.54 -1.83
N GLY A 16 14.45 -10.08 -0.60
CA GLY A 16 14.74 -8.68 -0.30
C GLY A 16 16.12 -8.25 -0.81
N GLY A 17 16.52 -7.05 -0.42
CA GLY A 17 17.81 -6.50 -0.81
C GLY A 17 18.20 -5.30 0.05
N ARG A 18 18.91 -4.36 -0.58
CA ARG A 18 19.41 -3.13 0.06
C ARG A 18 18.89 -1.85 -0.60
N GLU A 19 17.88 -1.95 -1.47
CA GLU A 19 17.40 -0.82 -2.28
C GLU A 19 16.88 0.36 -1.45
N PHE A 20 16.43 0.12 -0.20
CA PHE A 20 16.04 1.17 0.74
C PHE A 20 17.21 2.12 1.09
N GLU A 21 18.48 1.69 1.01
CA GLU A 21 19.66 2.54 1.29
C GLU A 21 19.77 3.75 0.35
N LYS A 22 19.09 3.70 -0.81
CA LYS A 22 19.03 4.84 -1.74
C LYS A 22 18.36 6.07 -1.13
N PHE A 23 17.53 5.90 -0.10
CA PHE A 23 16.74 6.98 0.49
C PHE A 23 16.55 6.87 2.01
N ARG A 24 17.08 5.85 2.67
CA ARG A 24 17.07 5.68 4.12
C ARG A 24 18.47 5.41 4.65
N ASP A 25 18.79 6.02 5.78
CA ASP A 25 20.06 5.88 6.48
C ASP A 25 19.99 4.92 7.69
N ASN A 26 18.81 4.39 8.00
CA ASN A 26 18.51 3.55 9.16
C ASN A 26 18.27 2.08 8.82
N LEU A 27 18.63 1.62 7.62
CA LEU A 27 18.42 0.23 7.21
C LEU A 27 19.35 -0.71 8.00
N PRO A 28 18.84 -1.68 8.78
CA PRO A 28 19.67 -2.62 9.54
C PRO A 28 20.48 -3.53 8.61
N GLU A 29 21.46 -4.28 9.10
CA GLU A 29 22.12 -5.33 8.31
C GLU A 29 21.11 -6.41 7.87
N GLY A 30 21.41 -7.14 6.79
CA GLY A 30 20.56 -8.24 6.31
C GLY A 30 19.97 -8.01 4.91
N VAL A 31 18.97 -8.82 4.58
CA VAL A 31 18.31 -8.88 3.25
C VAL A 31 16.88 -8.41 3.42
N ILE A 32 16.69 -7.09 3.38
CA ILE A 32 15.43 -6.46 3.76
C ILE A 32 14.49 -6.41 2.57
N GLY A 33 13.33 -7.03 2.69
CA GLY A 33 12.30 -7.03 1.63
C GLY A 33 11.16 -6.06 1.89
N GLU A 34 10.85 -5.79 3.15
CA GLU A 34 9.70 -4.98 3.53
C GLU A 34 10.10 -3.92 4.57
N SER A 35 9.49 -2.75 4.44
CA SER A 35 9.37 -1.78 5.52
C SER A 35 7.88 -1.54 5.77
N TRP A 36 7.42 -1.81 6.99
CA TRP A 36 6.07 -1.46 7.39
C TRP A 36 6.12 -0.06 8.00
N ASP A 37 5.64 0.91 7.23
CA ASP A 37 5.83 2.33 7.51
C ASP A 37 4.71 2.91 8.37
N ILE A 38 3.48 2.45 8.16
CA ILE A 38 2.34 2.77 9.02
C ILE A 38 1.60 1.47 9.28
N ALA A 39 1.85 0.91 10.46
CA ALA A 39 1.35 -0.40 10.86
C ALA A 39 0.79 -0.37 12.29
N CYS A 40 -0.37 -0.98 12.47
CA CYS A 40 -0.93 -1.27 13.79
C CYS A 40 -1.53 -2.68 13.73
N HIS A 41 -0.66 -3.66 13.53
CA HIS A 41 -0.99 -5.08 13.36
C HIS A 41 -0.34 -5.90 14.49
N PRO A 42 -0.90 -7.06 14.88
CA PRO A 42 -0.26 -7.94 15.87
C PRO A 42 1.18 -8.36 15.53
N ASN A 43 1.52 -8.46 14.23
CA ASN A 43 2.88 -8.79 13.76
C ASN A 43 3.84 -7.58 13.70
N GLY A 44 3.35 -6.37 13.97
CA GLY A 44 4.13 -5.13 13.88
C GLY A 44 3.27 -3.91 14.15
N THR A 45 3.64 -3.12 15.17
CA THR A 45 3.00 -1.84 15.49
C THR A 45 4.05 -0.74 15.48
N GLY A 46 3.77 0.36 14.78
CA GLY A 46 4.70 1.46 14.62
C GLY A 46 4.94 2.19 15.94
N ILE A 47 6.16 2.69 16.13
CA ILE A 47 6.52 3.58 17.23
C ILE A 47 6.65 4.98 16.67
N VAL A 48 5.99 5.97 17.30
CA VAL A 48 6.07 7.35 16.83
C VAL A 48 7.51 7.88 16.93
N ALA A 49 8.03 8.42 15.84
CA ALA A 49 9.42 8.87 15.72
C ALA A 49 9.60 10.37 16.03
N ASN A 50 8.53 11.16 16.03
CA ASN A 50 8.59 12.63 16.11
C ASN A 50 7.57 13.26 17.09
N GLY A 51 7.88 14.49 17.51
CA GLY A 51 6.99 15.34 18.28
C GLY A 51 6.72 14.87 19.72
N GLU A 52 5.63 15.36 20.30
CA GLU A 52 5.24 15.11 21.70
C GLU A 52 4.98 13.63 22.02
N TYR A 53 4.46 12.87 21.05
CA TYR A 53 4.14 11.45 21.19
C TYR A 53 5.31 10.52 20.84
N LYS A 54 6.53 11.05 20.64
CA LYS A 54 7.70 10.22 20.31
C LYS A 54 7.91 9.10 21.34
N GLY A 55 8.09 7.88 20.85
CA GLY A 55 8.25 6.67 21.67
C GLY A 55 6.94 5.98 22.05
N THR A 56 5.79 6.59 21.78
CA THR A 56 4.48 5.97 21.98
C THR A 56 4.17 5.01 20.83
N SER A 57 3.61 3.83 21.13
CA SER A 57 3.17 2.90 20.08
C SER A 57 1.91 3.40 19.38
N PHE A 58 1.71 3.03 18.12
CA PHE A 58 0.55 3.48 17.36
C PHE A 58 -0.75 2.98 18.00
N THR A 59 -0.77 1.76 18.52
CA THR A 59 -1.90 1.22 19.28
C THR A 59 -2.25 2.08 20.49
N GLN A 60 -1.25 2.41 21.33
CA GLN A 60 -1.48 3.27 22.50
C GLN A 60 -1.97 4.66 22.07
N LEU A 61 -1.43 5.22 20.99
CA LEU A 61 -1.86 6.52 20.50
C LEU A 61 -3.32 6.50 20.02
N ILE A 62 -3.75 5.41 19.37
CA ILE A 62 -5.15 5.19 18.99
C ILE A 62 -6.04 5.13 20.24
N ASP A 63 -5.64 4.38 21.27
CA ASP A 63 -6.40 4.25 22.51
C ASP A 63 -6.54 5.60 23.24
N GLU A 64 -5.48 6.42 23.25
CA GLU A 64 -5.46 7.72 23.92
C GLU A 64 -6.22 8.81 23.16
N LYS A 65 -6.17 8.82 21.83
CA LYS A 65 -6.69 9.93 21.01
C LYS A 65 -7.97 9.60 20.25
N GLY A 66 -8.27 8.31 20.05
CA GLY A 66 -9.48 7.81 19.41
C GLY A 66 -9.85 8.58 18.13
N THR A 67 -11.06 9.13 18.12
CA THR A 67 -11.61 9.87 16.97
C THR A 67 -10.84 11.16 16.64
N ALA A 68 -10.09 11.75 17.57
CA ALA A 68 -9.26 12.91 17.24
C ALA A 68 -8.08 12.53 16.33
N LEU A 69 -7.60 11.29 16.42
CA LEU A 69 -6.55 10.74 15.57
C LEU A 69 -7.14 10.14 14.29
N LEU A 70 -8.10 9.22 14.45
CA LEU A 70 -8.61 8.40 13.34
C LEU A 70 -9.78 9.05 12.59
N GLY A 71 -10.57 9.89 13.24
CA GLY A 71 -11.81 10.46 12.70
C GLY A 71 -13.07 9.73 13.16
N THR A 72 -14.24 10.36 12.97
CA THR A 72 -15.52 9.86 13.48
C THR A 72 -16.12 8.71 12.67
N GLU A 73 -15.72 8.52 11.42
CA GLU A 73 -16.25 7.47 10.54
C GLU A 73 -15.34 6.25 10.40
N ILE A 74 -14.14 6.29 11.00
CA ILE A 74 -13.28 5.10 11.09
C ILE A 74 -13.82 4.22 12.22
N LYS A 75 -14.39 3.08 11.82
CA LYS A 75 -15.07 2.12 12.69
C LYS A 75 -14.26 0.84 12.81
N GLY A 76 -14.52 0.09 13.88
CA GLY A 76 -13.92 -1.22 14.14
C GLY A 76 -12.88 -1.19 15.26
N ASP A 77 -12.52 -2.39 15.73
CA ASP A 77 -11.63 -2.58 16.88
C ASP A 77 -10.14 -2.58 16.48
N ARG A 78 -9.85 -2.50 15.18
CA ARG A 78 -8.49 -2.53 14.63
C ARG A 78 -8.32 -1.38 13.65
N PHE A 79 -7.10 -0.86 13.58
CA PHE A 79 -6.72 0.07 12.52
C PHE A 79 -6.93 -0.60 11.15
N PRO A 80 -7.56 0.07 10.16
CA PRO A 80 -8.08 -0.63 8.97
C PRO A 80 -7.05 -0.86 7.87
N LEU A 81 -5.94 -0.12 7.84
CA LEU A 81 -4.96 -0.15 6.76
C LEU A 81 -3.58 -0.61 7.23
N LEU A 82 -2.79 -1.08 6.28
CA LEU A 82 -1.36 -1.30 6.46
C LEU A 82 -0.65 -0.72 5.23
N LEU A 83 0.34 0.14 5.49
CA LEU A 83 1.17 0.77 4.45
C LEU A 83 2.58 0.22 4.55
N LYS A 84 3.05 -0.33 3.44
CA LYS A 84 4.39 -0.90 3.31
C LYS A 84 5.12 -0.29 2.13
N LEU A 85 6.44 -0.23 2.25
CA LEU A 85 7.31 -0.23 1.09
C LEU A 85 7.89 -1.64 0.91
N ILE A 86 7.91 -2.13 -0.32
CA ILE A 86 8.41 -3.47 -0.65
C ILE A 86 9.48 -3.35 -1.73
N THR A 87 10.61 -4.02 -1.53
CA THR A 87 11.68 -4.11 -2.53
C THR A 87 12.07 -5.54 -2.84
N SER A 88 12.13 -5.88 -4.12
CA SER A 88 12.49 -7.20 -4.61
C SER A 88 13.85 -7.18 -5.31
N ASN A 89 14.81 -7.95 -4.79
CA ASN A 89 16.04 -8.31 -5.51
C ASN A 89 15.98 -9.75 -6.08
N ASP A 90 14.90 -10.47 -5.81
CA ASP A 90 14.48 -11.70 -6.46
C ASP A 90 12.94 -11.72 -6.49
N SER A 91 12.33 -12.60 -7.29
CA SER A 91 10.87 -12.69 -7.39
C SER A 91 10.24 -13.14 -6.07
N LEU A 92 9.19 -12.46 -5.65
CA LEU A 92 8.32 -12.91 -4.57
C LEU A 92 7.53 -14.14 -5.01
N SER A 93 7.06 -14.91 -4.03
CA SER A 93 6.16 -16.02 -4.31
C SER A 93 4.91 -15.60 -5.07
N VAL A 94 4.43 -16.49 -5.92
CA VAL A 94 3.07 -16.40 -6.47
C VAL A 94 2.08 -16.75 -5.37
N GLN A 95 1.13 -15.87 -5.14
CA GLN A 95 0.21 -15.94 -4.02
C GLN A 95 -1.16 -15.38 -4.35
N VAL A 96 -2.09 -15.57 -3.43
CA VAL A 96 -3.45 -15.04 -3.46
C VAL A 96 -3.89 -14.71 -2.04
N HIS A 97 -4.77 -13.72 -1.93
CA HIS A 97 -5.31 -13.25 -0.66
C HIS A 97 -6.82 -13.55 -0.54
N PRO A 98 -7.32 -13.98 0.62
CA PRO A 98 -8.74 -14.16 0.86
C PRO A 98 -9.48 -12.82 0.99
N ASN A 99 -10.80 -12.86 0.82
CA ASN A 99 -11.70 -11.77 1.23
C ASN A 99 -12.00 -11.87 2.75
N ASP A 100 -12.71 -10.87 3.29
CA ASP A 100 -13.02 -10.81 4.72
C ASP A 100 -13.81 -12.03 5.22
N GLU A 101 -14.80 -12.50 4.46
CA GLU A 101 -15.62 -13.65 4.86
C GLU A 101 -14.77 -14.92 5.05
N TYR A 102 -13.89 -15.22 4.08
CA TYR A 102 -13.04 -16.39 4.16
C TYR A 102 -11.95 -16.22 5.23
N ALA A 103 -11.32 -15.04 5.32
CA ALA A 103 -10.26 -14.77 6.29
C ALA A 103 -10.75 -14.84 7.74
N LEU A 104 -11.91 -14.24 8.04
CA LEU A 104 -12.50 -14.27 9.38
C LEU A 104 -12.86 -15.69 9.80
N LYS A 105 -13.38 -16.49 8.87
CA LYS A 105 -13.80 -17.87 9.13
C LYS A 105 -12.62 -18.82 9.34
N ASN A 106 -11.54 -18.67 8.58
CA ASN A 106 -10.46 -19.66 8.53
C ASN A 106 -9.18 -19.23 9.27
N GLU A 107 -8.93 -17.93 9.38
CA GLU A 107 -7.68 -17.38 9.96
C GLU A 107 -7.92 -16.47 11.17
N GLY A 108 -9.16 -16.00 11.38
CA GLY A 108 -9.47 -15.03 12.44
C GLY A 108 -8.91 -13.62 12.15
N ASP A 109 -8.66 -13.33 10.88
CA ASP A 109 -8.06 -12.08 10.39
C ASP A 109 -8.96 -11.41 9.34
N LEU A 110 -8.63 -10.19 8.95
CA LEU A 110 -9.27 -9.49 7.82
C LEU A 110 -8.83 -10.11 6.50
N GLY A 111 -9.63 -9.91 5.46
CA GLY A 111 -9.22 -10.13 4.09
C GLY A 111 -8.11 -9.16 3.70
N LYS A 112 -7.53 -9.39 2.52
CA LYS A 112 -6.38 -8.61 2.05
C LYS A 112 -6.56 -8.21 0.58
N THR A 113 -7.34 -7.16 0.38
CA THR A 113 -7.31 -6.34 -0.83
C THR A 113 -6.18 -5.32 -0.71
N GLU A 114 -5.47 -5.10 -1.81
CA GLU A 114 -4.30 -4.22 -1.84
C GLU A 114 -4.16 -3.44 -3.15
N ALA A 115 -3.22 -2.51 -3.15
CA ALA A 115 -2.90 -1.66 -4.28
C ALA A 115 -1.40 -1.35 -4.26
N TRP A 116 -0.80 -1.41 -5.44
CA TRP A 116 0.64 -1.22 -5.63
C TRP A 116 0.90 -0.01 -6.51
N TYR A 117 1.77 0.87 -6.03
CA TYR A 117 2.35 1.94 -6.82
C TYR A 117 3.84 1.66 -7.02
N VAL A 118 4.29 1.59 -8.27
CA VAL A 118 5.69 1.32 -8.60
C VAL A 118 6.49 2.60 -8.40
N ILE A 119 7.31 2.63 -7.34
CA ILE A 119 8.20 3.75 -7.01
C ILE A 119 9.44 3.71 -7.90
N ASP A 120 10.03 2.52 -8.05
CA ASP A 120 11.22 2.30 -8.89
C ASP A 120 11.17 0.90 -9.51
N ALA A 121 11.81 0.73 -10.67
CA ALA A 121 11.85 -0.55 -11.36
C ALA A 121 13.12 -0.67 -12.24
N LYS A 122 13.81 -1.80 -12.14
CA LYS A 122 14.92 -2.17 -13.03
C LYS A 122 14.40 -2.46 -14.44
N GLU A 123 15.26 -2.35 -15.45
CA GLU A 123 14.91 -2.72 -16.82
C GLU A 123 14.45 -4.19 -16.89
N GLY A 124 13.32 -4.42 -17.56
CA GLY A 124 12.73 -5.75 -17.68
C GLY A 124 11.97 -6.24 -16.44
N ALA A 125 11.85 -5.43 -15.38
CA ALA A 125 11.06 -5.77 -14.20
C ALA A 125 9.57 -5.92 -14.54
N LYS A 126 8.91 -6.84 -13.85
CA LYS A 126 7.52 -7.25 -14.12
C LYS A 126 6.77 -7.49 -12.81
N LEU A 127 5.46 -7.45 -12.91
CA LEU A 127 4.54 -7.97 -11.90
C LEU A 127 3.73 -9.11 -12.50
N VAL A 128 3.35 -10.08 -11.67
CA VAL A 128 2.29 -11.03 -11.99
C VAL A 128 1.00 -10.47 -11.42
N VAL A 129 -0.01 -10.25 -12.27
CA VAL A 129 -1.31 -9.68 -11.88
C VAL A 129 -2.45 -10.41 -12.61
N GLY A 130 -2.92 -11.48 -12.00
CA GLY A 130 -3.93 -12.40 -12.50
C GLY A 130 -3.35 -13.60 -13.24
N THR A 131 -4.26 -14.40 -13.79
CA THR A 131 -3.93 -15.55 -14.63
C THR A 131 -4.26 -15.26 -16.09
N LYS A 132 -3.59 -15.96 -16.99
CA LYS A 132 -4.04 -16.15 -18.38
C LYS A 132 -5.24 -17.11 -18.40
N ASP A 133 -5.81 -17.33 -19.58
CA ASP A 133 -6.95 -18.22 -19.77
C ASP A 133 -6.62 -19.65 -19.30
N CYS A 134 -7.13 -20.02 -18.12
CA CYS A 134 -7.02 -21.35 -17.55
C CYS A 134 -8.19 -21.67 -16.61
N THR A 135 -8.49 -22.96 -16.43
CA THR A 135 -9.44 -23.42 -15.42
C THR A 135 -8.74 -23.70 -14.09
N LYS A 136 -9.52 -23.80 -13.01
CA LYS A 136 -9.03 -24.21 -11.68
C LYS A 136 -8.25 -25.53 -11.73
N GLU A 137 -8.72 -26.50 -12.51
CA GLU A 137 -8.09 -27.82 -12.67
C GLU A 137 -6.75 -27.71 -13.39
N GLN A 138 -6.68 -26.92 -14.47
CA GLN A 138 -5.44 -26.70 -15.21
C GLN A 138 -4.39 -25.97 -14.36
N PHE A 139 -4.82 -24.97 -13.58
CA PHE A 139 -3.94 -24.25 -12.67
C PHE A 139 -3.43 -25.15 -11.55
N ALA A 140 -4.31 -25.94 -10.93
CA ALA A 140 -3.94 -26.91 -9.90
C ALA A 140 -2.95 -27.98 -10.43
N GLU A 141 -3.16 -28.48 -11.64
CA GLU A 141 -2.23 -29.43 -12.26
C GLU A 141 -0.87 -28.78 -12.55
N ALA A 142 -0.86 -27.54 -13.03
CA ALA A 142 0.38 -26.83 -13.29
C ALA A 142 1.21 -26.53 -12.03
N ILE A 143 0.56 -26.34 -10.88
CA ILE A 143 1.24 -26.24 -9.58
C ILE A 143 1.97 -27.57 -9.29
N LYS A 144 1.29 -28.71 -9.46
CA LYS A 144 1.87 -30.05 -9.20
C LYS A 144 3.02 -30.38 -10.14
N GLU A 145 2.87 -30.03 -11.42
CA GLU A 145 3.89 -30.27 -12.45
C GLU A 145 5.04 -29.26 -12.42
N GLY A 146 4.95 -28.20 -11.61
CA GLY A 146 5.97 -27.15 -11.54
C GLY A 146 6.07 -26.30 -12.80
N ASN A 147 4.97 -26.11 -13.53
CA ASN A 147 4.93 -25.34 -14.79
C ASN A 147 3.91 -24.18 -14.75
N LEU A 148 3.64 -23.65 -13.55
CA LEU A 148 2.64 -22.61 -13.28
C LEU A 148 2.86 -21.33 -14.11
N GLU A 149 4.11 -20.98 -14.40
CA GLU A 149 4.52 -19.76 -15.11
C GLU A 149 3.77 -19.55 -16.44
N LYS A 150 3.41 -20.65 -17.13
CA LYS A 150 2.66 -20.58 -18.40
C LYS A 150 1.27 -19.93 -18.25
N TYR A 151 0.69 -20.01 -17.05
CA TYR A 151 -0.63 -19.45 -16.73
C TYR A 151 -0.57 -18.10 -16.01
N LEU A 152 0.61 -17.58 -15.68
CA LEU A 152 0.74 -16.29 -15.01
C LEU A 152 0.62 -15.14 -16.01
N ASN A 153 -0.15 -14.11 -15.65
CA ASN A 153 -0.21 -12.86 -16.39
C ASN A 153 0.90 -11.92 -15.94
N GLU A 154 2.03 -11.96 -16.65
CA GLU A 154 3.16 -11.06 -16.41
C GLU A 154 2.99 -9.73 -17.16
N VAL A 155 3.10 -8.62 -16.44
CA VAL A 155 3.01 -7.27 -16.97
C VAL A 155 4.33 -6.52 -16.70
N PRO A 156 5.04 -6.02 -17.73
CA PRO A 156 6.19 -5.14 -17.54
C PRO A 156 5.79 -3.85 -16.82
N VAL A 157 6.66 -3.37 -15.94
CA VAL A 157 6.37 -2.17 -15.13
C VAL A 157 7.46 -1.11 -15.24
N LYS A 158 7.07 0.13 -14.97
CA LYS A 158 7.96 1.27 -14.83
C LYS A 158 7.54 2.18 -13.67
N PRO A 159 8.43 3.07 -13.18
CA PRO A 159 8.07 4.04 -12.15
C PRO A 159 6.81 4.82 -12.52
N GLY A 160 5.88 4.91 -11.56
CA GLY A 160 4.61 5.60 -11.69
C GLY A 160 3.43 4.75 -12.15
N ASP A 161 3.64 3.50 -12.56
CA ASP A 161 2.54 2.57 -12.83
C ASP A 161 1.82 2.18 -11.52
N MET A 162 0.51 1.93 -11.61
CA MET A 162 -0.34 1.54 -10.48
C MET A 162 -1.17 0.30 -10.80
N PHE A 163 -1.30 -0.61 -9.85
CA PHE A 163 -2.10 -1.83 -9.96
C PHE A 163 -3.01 -2.00 -8.74
N PHE A 164 -4.28 -2.33 -8.98
CA PHE A 164 -5.21 -2.73 -7.94
C PHE A 164 -5.26 -4.25 -7.87
N VAL A 165 -5.04 -4.81 -6.69
CA VAL A 165 -4.97 -6.25 -6.45
C VAL A 165 -6.10 -6.61 -5.51
N LYS A 166 -7.24 -6.97 -6.10
CA LYS A 166 -8.41 -7.42 -5.36
C LYS A 166 -8.13 -8.77 -4.69
N SER A 167 -8.66 -9.00 -3.49
CA SER A 167 -8.69 -10.35 -2.91
C SER A 167 -9.23 -11.38 -3.93
N GLY A 168 -8.61 -12.55 -3.97
CA GLY A 168 -8.84 -13.60 -4.98
C GLY A 168 -8.02 -13.47 -6.26
N LEU A 169 -7.35 -12.35 -6.52
CA LEU A 169 -6.45 -12.21 -7.67
C LEU A 169 -5.12 -12.91 -7.39
N VAL A 170 -4.70 -13.83 -8.27
CA VAL A 170 -3.35 -14.42 -8.24
C VAL A 170 -2.33 -13.33 -8.58
N HIS A 171 -1.28 -13.17 -7.79
CA HIS A 171 -0.29 -12.13 -8.03
C HIS A 171 1.11 -12.48 -7.49
N ALA A 172 2.12 -11.74 -7.94
CA ALA A 172 3.49 -11.78 -7.45
C ALA A 172 4.24 -10.49 -7.82
N ILE A 173 5.17 -10.07 -6.98
CA ILE A 173 6.11 -8.98 -7.30
C ILE A 173 7.38 -9.62 -7.89
N GLY A 174 7.71 -9.29 -9.14
CA GLY A 174 8.90 -9.81 -9.79
C GLY A 174 10.19 -9.15 -9.29
N GLU A 175 11.33 -9.67 -9.71
CA GLU A 175 12.64 -9.10 -9.38
C GLU A 175 12.79 -7.64 -9.84
N GLY A 176 13.49 -6.84 -9.04
CA GLY A 176 13.95 -5.50 -9.41
C GLY A 176 12.88 -4.42 -9.27
N VAL A 177 11.88 -4.62 -8.42
CA VAL A 177 10.77 -3.68 -8.21
C VAL A 177 10.85 -3.08 -6.81
N LEU A 178 10.60 -1.77 -6.71
CA LEU A 178 10.29 -1.09 -5.45
C LEU A 178 8.86 -0.53 -5.54
N ILE A 179 7.99 -0.92 -4.62
CA ILE A 179 6.61 -0.44 -4.58
C ILE A 179 6.25 0.20 -3.24
N ALA A 180 5.25 1.09 -3.26
CA ALA A 180 4.39 1.34 -2.11
C ALA A 180 3.16 0.43 -2.22
N GLU A 181 2.88 -0.31 -1.15
CA GLU A 181 1.71 -1.17 -1.00
C GLU A 181 0.78 -0.58 0.07
N ILE A 182 -0.46 -0.29 -0.33
CA ILE A 182 -1.56 0.00 0.58
C ILE A 182 -2.49 -1.19 0.57
N GLN A 183 -2.82 -1.69 1.74
CA GLN A 183 -3.66 -2.87 1.90
C GLN A 183 -4.60 -2.72 3.10
N GLN A 184 -5.61 -3.58 3.17
CA GLN A 184 -6.28 -3.87 4.45
C GLN A 184 -5.25 -4.32 5.50
N ASN A 185 -5.50 -4.05 6.77
CA ASN A 185 -4.60 -4.44 7.87
C ASN A 185 -4.68 -5.95 8.16
N SER A 186 -4.09 -6.75 7.27
CA SER A 186 -4.06 -8.22 7.28
C SER A 186 -2.69 -8.70 6.79
N ASP A 187 -2.22 -9.81 7.32
CA ASP A 187 -0.99 -10.47 6.84
C ASP A 187 -1.28 -11.84 6.21
N THR A 188 -2.57 -12.12 5.95
CA THR A 188 -3.03 -13.43 5.45
C THR A 188 -2.66 -13.66 3.99
N THR A 189 -1.83 -14.67 3.74
CA THR A 189 -1.26 -14.96 2.41
C THR A 189 -1.28 -16.46 2.09
N TYR A 190 -1.90 -16.85 0.97
CA TYR A 190 -1.83 -18.22 0.47
C TYR A 190 -0.88 -18.32 -0.72
N ARG A 191 0.26 -18.94 -0.47
CA ARG A 191 1.30 -19.17 -1.47
C ARG A 191 1.00 -20.39 -2.34
N VAL A 192 1.11 -20.26 -3.66
CA VAL A 192 0.96 -21.37 -4.61
C VAL A 192 2.27 -21.81 -5.24
N TYR A 193 3.26 -20.91 -5.35
CA TYR A 193 4.58 -21.21 -5.90
C TYR A 193 5.65 -20.31 -5.32
N ASP A 194 6.81 -20.88 -5.01
CA ASP A 194 7.95 -20.17 -4.39
C ASP A 194 9.30 -20.44 -5.06
N TYR A 195 9.31 -20.86 -6.32
CA TYR A 195 10.54 -21.18 -7.05
C TYR A 195 11.42 -22.22 -6.33
N ASN A 196 10.77 -23.20 -5.67
CA ASN A 196 11.41 -24.28 -4.92
C ASN A 196 12.32 -23.83 -3.76
N ARG A 197 12.10 -22.63 -3.19
CA ARG A 197 12.85 -22.10 -2.03
C ARG A 197 12.45 -22.71 -0.68
N GLY A 198 11.58 -23.73 -0.68
CA GLY A 198 11.26 -24.54 0.51
C GLY A 198 10.32 -23.90 1.53
N ARG A 199 9.71 -22.75 1.25
CA ARG A 199 8.68 -22.16 2.12
C ARG A 199 7.33 -22.85 1.93
N GLU A 200 6.48 -22.74 2.96
CA GLU A 200 5.14 -23.30 2.97
C GLU A 200 4.28 -22.78 1.80
N ILE A 201 3.59 -23.72 1.16
CA ILE A 201 2.58 -23.50 0.12
C ILE A 201 1.21 -23.94 0.66
N HIS A 202 0.16 -23.27 0.21
CA HIS A 202 -1.20 -23.37 0.74
C HIS A 202 -2.18 -23.67 -0.40
N VAL A 203 -1.86 -24.67 -1.23
CA VAL A 203 -2.52 -24.89 -2.52
C VAL A 203 -4.04 -25.03 -2.39
N GLU A 204 -4.53 -25.81 -1.41
CA GLU A 204 -5.97 -26.00 -1.19
C GLU A 204 -6.68 -24.69 -0.85
N LYS A 205 -6.21 -23.98 0.20
CA LYS A 205 -6.75 -22.67 0.59
C LYS A 205 -6.66 -21.64 -0.52
N ALA A 206 -5.57 -21.62 -1.27
CA ALA A 206 -5.41 -20.73 -2.41
C ALA A 206 -6.47 -21.01 -3.47
N LEU A 207 -6.64 -22.26 -3.88
CA LEU A 207 -7.62 -22.66 -4.89
C LEU A 207 -9.07 -22.42 -4.45
N ASP A 208 -9.35 -22.34 -3.15
CA ASP A 208 -10.67 -21.97 -2.63
C ASP A 208 -11.00 -20.49 -2.84
N VAL A 209 -9.99 -19.62 -2.84
CA VAL A 209 -10.19 -18.16 -2.88
C VAL A 209 -9.83 -17.53 -4.21
N ILE A 210 -9.10 -18.22 -5.10
CA ILE A 210 -8.78 -17.70 -6.43
C ILE A 210 -10.07 -17.48 -7.23
N ASP A 211 -10.21 -16.27 -7.73
CA ASP A 211 -11.21 -15.92 -8.73
C ASP A 211 -10.51 -15.78 -10.09
N PHE A 212 -10.60 -16.83 -10.90
CA PHE A 212 -10.02 -16.89 -12.25
C PHE A 212 -10.66 -15.92 -13.25
N SER A 213 -11.76 -15.24 -12.88
CA SER A 213 -12.36 -14.19 -13.71
C SER A 213 -11.70 -12.81 -13.50
N LEU A 214 -10.98 -12.62 -12.39
CA LEU A 214 -10.30 -11.37 -12.11
C LEU A 214 -9.11 -11.16 -13.04
N LYS A 215 -9.00 -9.95 -13.56
CA LYS A 215 -7.88 -9.49 -14.39
C LYS A 215 -7.22 -8.31 -13.71
N GLY A 216 -5.91 -8.42 -13.50
CA GLY A 216 -5.12 -7.31 -13.03
C GLY A 216 -4.59 -6.51 -14.22
N GLU A 217 -4.92 -5.23 -14.25
CA GLU A 217 -4.49 -4.31 -15.29
C GLU A 217 -3.92 -3.04 -14.66
N LYS A 218 -3.12 -2.34 -15.45
CA LYS A 218 -2.59 -1.05 -15.02
C LYS A 218 -3.71 -0.02 -14.94
N SER A 219 -3.81 0.66 -13.81
CA SER A 219 -4.69 1.83 -13.65
C SER A 219 -4.02 3.07 -14.25
N ASN A 220 -4.73 3.75 -15.15
CA ASN A 220 -4.31 5.07 -15.64
C ASN A 220 -4.83 6.22 -14.75
N GLY A 221 -5.80 5.93 -13.88
CA GLY A 221 -6.46 6.92 -13.04
C GLY A 221 -7.19 8.04 -13.81
N ILE A 222 -7.70 9.01 -13.06
CA ILE A 222 -8.33 10.23 -13.59
C ILE A 222 -7.53 11.42 -13.05
N THR A 223 -6.99 12.25 -13.96
CA THR A 223 -6.13 13.38 -13.58
C THR A 223 -6.85 14.71 -13.74
N VAL A 224 -6.76 15.53 -12.70
CA VAL A 224 -7.24 16.91 -12.64
C VAL A 224 -6.05 17.83 -12.42
N LYS A 225 -5.99 18.94 -13.16
CA LYS A 225 -4.88 19.89 -13.12
C LYS A 225 -5.27 21.12 -12.31
N TYR A 226 -4.36 21.56 -11.46
CA TYR A 226 -4.48 22.76 -10.65
C TYR A 226 -3.28 23.68 -10.89
N ASP A 227 -3.35 24.90 -10.38
CA ASP A 227 -2.17 25.75 -10.34
C ASP A 227 -1.15 25.19 -9.33
N GLY A 228 0.04 24.86 -9.79
CA GLY A 228 1.12 24.34 -8.95
C GLY A 228 1.17 22.81 -8.73
N TYR A 229 0.13 22.05 -9.10
CA TYR A 229 0.13 20.59 -8.97
C TYR A 229 -0.90 19.88 -9.87
N GLU A 230 -0.72 18.57 -10.07
CA GLU A 230 -1.72 17.68 -10.66
C GLU A 230 -2.20 16.66 -9.61
N LYS A 231 -3.51 16.38 -9.56
CA LYS A 231 -4.10 15.34 -8.70
C LYS A 231 -4.62 14.22 -9.60
N THR A 232 -4.19 12.98 -9.35
CA THR A 232 -4.69 11.79 -10.04
C THR A 232 -5.41 10.88 -9.05
N TYR A 233 -6.69 10.58 -9.28
CA TYR A 233 -7.40 9.52 -8.56
C TYR A 233 -6.98 8.16 -9.15
N LEU A 234 -6.22 7.37 -8.40
CA LEU A 234 -5.61 6.12 -8.89
C LEU A 234 -6.48 4.90 -8.60
N SER A 235 -7.14 4.86 -7.45
CA SER A 235 -7.99 3.74 -7.02
C SER A 235 -9.04 4.20 -6.01
N LEU A 236 -10.20 3.53 -6.05
CA LEU A 236 -11.29 3.69 -5.11
C LEU A 236 -11.95 2.32 -4.89
N CYS A 237 -11.94 1.83 -3.65
CA CYS A 237 -12.72 0.69 -3.22
C CYS A 237 -13.32 0.95 -1.83
N GLU A 238 -14.06 -0.01 -1.29
CA GLU A 238 -14.66 0.12 0.05
C GLU A 238 -13.63 0.22 1.19
N TYR A 239 -12.43 -0.32 1.00
CA TYR A 239 -11.39 -0.36 2.04
C TYR A 239 -10.48 0.86 2.02
N PHE A 240 -10.12 1.34 0.83
CA PHE A 240 -9.22 2.48 0.66
C PHE A 240 -9.46 3.21 -0.66
N SER A 241 -9.05 4.48 -0.69
CA SER A 241 -8.82 5.24 -1.91
C SER A 241 -7.35 5.68 -1.95
N ILE A 242 -6.81 5.80 -3.17
CA ILE A 242 -5.46 6.31 -3.40
C ILE A 242 -5.53 7.43 -4.43
N GLU A 243 -5.00 8.57 -4.03
CA GLU A 243 -4.78 9.73 -4.88
C GLU A 243 -3.28 9.98 -5.00
N LYS A 244 -2.83 10.53 -6.12
CA LYS A 244 -1.46 10.97 -6.32
C LYS A 244 -1.43 12.45 -6.60
N TYR A 245 -0.62 13.17 -5.85
CA TYR A 245 -0.31 14.57 -6.10
C TYR A 245 1.07 14.65 -6.77
N ASP A 246 1.17 15.25 -7.95
CA ASP A 246 2.42 15.67 -8.57
C ASP A 246 2.58 17.18 -8.34
N ILE A 247 3.31 17.53 -7.28
CA ILE A 247 3.43 18.90 -6.75
C ILE A 247 4.67 19.54 -7.33
N LYS A 248 4.50 20.71 -7.95
CA LYS A 248 5.58 21.55 -8.49
C LYS A 248 5.89 22.77 -7.62
N THR A 249 4.90 23.25 -6.88
CA THR A 249 5.05 24.40 -5.97
C THR A 249 4.42 24.13 -4.61
N GLU A 250 3.09 24.08 -4.53
CA GLU A 250 2.32 23.92 -3.30
C GLU A 250 0.96 23.27 -3.60
N VAL A 251 0.51 22.40 -2.70
CA VAL A 251 -0.90 22.05 -2.55
C VAL A 251 -1.34 22.40 -1.13
N LYS A 252 -2.56 22.93 -1.00
CA LYS A 252 -3.22 23.21 0.28
C LYS A 252 -4.39 22.25 0.47
N GLU A 253 -4.46 21.64 1.63
CA GLU A 253 -5.45 20.64 1.99
C GLU A 253 -5.95 20.89 3.42
N VAL A 254 -7.05 20.24 3.77
CA VAL A 254 -7.60 20.24 5.13
C VAL A 254 -7.76 18.80 5.57
N SER A 255 -7.37 18.47 6.80
CA SER A 255 -7.70 17.16 7.36
C SER A 255 -9.22 16.98 7.47
N ASP A 256 -9.67 15.74 7.45
CA ASP A 256 -11.10 15.43 7.57
C ASP A 256 -11.43 14.94 8.98
N LYS A 257 -12.38 15.58 9.67
CA LYS A 257 -12.80 15.13 11.00
C LYS A 257 -13.45 13.75 10.98
N GLU A 258 -13.89 13.27 9.82
CA GLU A 258 -14.43 11.93 9.63
C GLU A 258 -13.32 10.87 9.50
N ARG A 259 -12.10 11.21 9.07
CA ARG A 259 -11.04 10.21 8.76
C ARG A 259 -9.60 10.76 8.75
N PHE A 260 -8.65 9.87 8.97
CA PHE A 260 -7.22 10.14 8.80
C PHE A 260 -6.77 10.05 7.33
N TYR A 261 -5.60 10.62 7.02
CA TYR A 261 -4.90 10.41 5.74
C TYR A 261 -3.50 9.86 5.95
N LEU A 262 -3.03 9.03 5.01
CA LEU A 262 -1.65 8.57 4.93
C LEU A 262 -1.00 9.23 3.71
N LEU A 263 0.12 9.92 3.91
CA LEU A 263 0.92 10.47 2.83
C LEU A 263 2.17 9.61 2.64
N THR A 264 2.52 9.27 1.40
CA THR A 264 3.80 8.60 1.07
C THR A 264 4.50 9.38 -0.04
N CYS A 265 5.68 9.91 0.23
CA CYS A 265 6.46 10.57 -0.81
C CYS A 265 7.19 9.54 -1.66
N VAL A 266 6.85 9.47 -2.95
CA VAL A 266 7.39 8.47 -3.87
C VAL A 266 8.46 9.04 -4.81
N GLU A 267 8.55 10.37 -4.89
CA GLU A 267 9.58 11.08 -5.67
C GLU A 267 9.81 12.47 -5.08
N GLY A 268 11.05 12.96 -5.14
CA GLY A 268 11.39 14.33 -4.77
C GLY A 268 11.46 14.58 -3.27
N ASN A 269 11.32 15.85 -2.89
CA ASN A 269 11.31 16.30 -1.50
C ASN A 269 10.53 17.62 -1.34
N GLY A 270 10.20 17.93 -0.09
CA GLY A 270 9.45 19.11 0.28
C GLY A 270 9.25 19.24 1.78
N GLU A 271 8.28 20.08 2.16
CA GLU A 271 7.86 20.28 3.54
C GLU A 271 6.33 20.28 3.64
N ILE A 272 5.82 19.64 4.69
CA ILE A 272 4.43 19.75 5.14
C ILE A 272 4.37 20.87 6.18
N HIS A 273 3.69 21.98 5.86
CA HIS A 273 3.43 23.05 6.82
C HIS A 273 2.03 22.92 7.41
N TYR A 274 1.92 23.05 8.73
CA TYR A 274 0.66 23.01 9.49
C TYR A 274 0.69 24.13 10.54
N GLU A 275 -0.42 24.37 11.23
CA GLU A 275 -0.58 25.52 12.14
C GLU A 275 0.60 25.74 13.11
N ASN A 276 1.15 24.65 13.65
CA ASN A 276 2.14 24.68 14.72
C ASN A 276 3.56 24.27 14.28
N GLY A 277 3.86 24.18 12.98
CA GLY A 277 5.21 23.88 12.51
C GLY A 277 5.31 23.42 11.06
N SER A 278 6.48 22.85 10.72
CA SER A 278 6.68 22.13 9.47
C SER A 278 7.37 20.78 9.71
N LEU A 279 7.23 19.89 8.74
CA LEU A 279 7.85 18.57 8.70
C LEU A 279 8.44 18.37 7.31
N THR A 280 9.75 18.15 7.23
CA THR A 280 10.39 17.74 5.97
C THR A 280 9.86 16.38 5.54
N ILE A 281 9.60 16.23 4.24
CA ILE A 281 9.19 14.98 3.62
C ILE A 281 10.04 14.74 2.36
N THR A 282 10.60 13.54 2.26
CA THR A 282 11.49 13.12 1.17
C THR A 282 11.06 11.77 0.63
N LYS A 283 11.54 11.41 -0.57
CA LYS A 283 11.26 10.10 -1.19
C LYS A 283 11.48 8.97 -0.18
N GLY A 284 10.47 8.13 0.01
CA GLY A 284 10.49 6.99 0.91
C GLY A 284 9.93 7.25 2.32
N ASP A 285 9.56 8.50 2.61
CA ASP A 285 8.88 8.86 3.86
C ASP A 285 7.37 8.60 3.75
N SER A 286 6.81 8.06 4.82
CA SER A 286 5.37 7.96 5.03
C SER A 286 4.95 8.74 6.28
N VAL A 287 3.88 9.51 6.17
CA VAL A 287 3.39 10.44 7.19
C VAL A 287 1.92 10.18 7.45
N PHE A 288 1.55 10.00 8.71
CA PHE A 288 0.17 9.93 9.15
C PHE A 288 -0.37 11.34 9.44
N ILE A 289 -1.47 11.71 8.81
CA ILE A 289 -2.17 12.98 8.99
C ILE A 289 -3.42 12.74 9.85
N PRO A 290 -3.43 13.22 11.11
CA PRO A 290 -4.58 13.04 12.00
C PRO A 290 -5.84 13.74 11.49
N ALA A 291 -7.01 13.16 11.77
CA ALA A 291 -8.31 13.71 11.41
C ALA A 291 -8.54 15.16 11.89
N THR A 292 -7.89 15.54 13.00
CA THR A 292 -7.99 16.87 13.62
C THR A 292 -6.74 17.74 13.43
N LEU A 293 -5.92 17.49 12.39
CA LEU A 293 -4.78 18.35 12.09
C LEU A 293 -5.20 19.77 11.70
N GLY A 294 -6.30 19.93 10.96
CA GLY A 294 -6.74 21.21 10.39
C GLY A 294 -6.14 21.48 9.02
N GLU A 295 -5.91 22.75 8.71
CA GLU A 295 -5.29 23.18 7.44
C GLU A 295 -3.81 22.81 7.40
N TYR A 296 -3.36 22.29 6.27
CA TYR A 296 -1.95 22.05 5.99
C TYR A 296 -1.62 22.29 4.53
N SER A 297 -0.34 22.46 4.22
CA SER A 297 0.16 22.57 2.85
C SER A 297 1.37 21.68 2.65
N VAL A 298 1.51 21.13 1.45
CA VAL A 298 2.70 20.38 1.04
C VAL A 298 3.40 21.20 -0.05
N LYS A 299 4.62 21.67 0.25
CA LYS A 299 5.42 22.53 -0.61
C LYS A 299 6.67 21.84 -1.09
N GLY A 300 7.04 22.06 -2.35
CA GLY A 300 8.27 21.52 -2.93
C GLY A 300 8.06 21.00 -4.35
N ASN A 301 8.96 20.12 -4.78
CA ASN A 301 8.88 19.41 -6.04
C ASN A 301 8.92 17.92 -5.78
N LEU A 302 7.75 17.33 -5.62
CA LEU A 302 7.59 15.97 -5.10
C LEU A 302 6.30 15.31 -5.61
N LYS A 303 6.31 13.99 -5.65
CA LYS A 303 5.12 13.17 -5.85
C LYS A 303 4.74 12.51 -4.54
N VAL A 304 3.47 12.65 -4.15
CA VAL A 304 2.93 12.12 -2.89
C VAL A 304 1.68 11.31 -3.18
N LEU A 305 1.62 10.09 -2.64
CA LEU A 305 0.38 9.32 -2.57
C LEU A 305 -0.38 9.73 -1.32
N LYS A 306 -1.67 10.02 -1.44
CA LYS A 306 -2.61 10.18 -0.32
C LYS A 306 -3.52 8.96 -0.30
N SER A 307 -3.53 8.23 0.81
CA SER A 307 -4.33 7.02 0.99
C SER A 307 -5.19 7.11 2.25
N TYR A 308 -6.43 6.63 2.17
CA TYR A 308 -7.41 6.78 3.25
C TYR A 308 -8.59 5.82 3.07
N VAL A 309 -9.35 5.58 4.15
CA VAL A 309 -10.62 4.84 4.08
C VAL A 309 -11.72 5.78 3.58
N PRO A 310 -12.34 5.53 2.42
CA PRO A 310 -13.22 6.50 1.78
C PRO A 310 -14.68 6.35 2.24
N ASP A 311 -15.42 7.45 2.16
CA ASP A 311 -16.84 7.37 1.81
C ASP A 311 -16.94 7.26 0.29
N VAL A 312 -17.17 6.05 -0.21
CA VAL A 312 -17.13 5.75 -1.64
C VAL A 312 -18.04 6.67 -2.45
N LYS A 313 -19.26 6.94 -1.98
CA LYS A 313 -20.21 7.77 -2.71
C LYS A 313 -19.75 9.22 -2.79
N LYS A 314 -19.25 9.77 -1.67
CA LYS A 314 -18.72 11.15 -1.65
C LYS A 314 -17.55 11.29 -2.63
N VAL A 315 -16.63 10.31 -2.67
CA VAL A 315 -15.48 10.35 -3.58
C VAL A 315 -15.90 10.19 -5.04
N GLU A 316 -16.86 9.30 -5.35
CA GLU A 316 -17.42 9.17 -6.71
C GLU A 316 -18.06 10.49 -7.18
N GLU A 317 -18.84 11.14 -6.33
CA GLU A 317 -19.46 12.44 -6.63
C GLU A 317 -18.39 13.53 -6.87
N GLU A 318 -17.34 13.58 -6.05
CA GLU A 318 -16.21 14.50 -6.24
C GLU A 318 -15.53 14.28 -7.60
N ILE A 319 -15.22 13.03 -7.95
CA ILE A 319 -14.58 12.69 -9.23
C ILE A 319 -15.48 13.09 -10.41
N LEU A 320 -16.78 12.76 -10.34
CA LEU A 320 -17.74 13.10 -11.39
C LEU A 320 -17.89 14.61 -11.57
N ASN A 321 -17.87 15.38 -10.49
CA ASN A 321 -17.95 16.85 -10.55
C ASN A 321 -16.70 17.45 -11.20
N ASN A 322 -15.52 16.89 -10.93
CA ASN A 322 -14.27 17.34 -11.53
C ASN A 322 -14.15 17.02 -13.04
N ILE A 323 -14.83 15.97 -13.51
CA ILE A 323 -14.83 15.60 -14.95
C ILE A 323 -15.87 16.39 -15.74
N ARG A 324 -17.00 16.76 -15.10
CA ARG A 324 -18.11 17.45 -15.76
C ARG A 324 -17.93 18.96 -15.87
N GLY A 325 -17.12 19.56 -15.01
CA GLY A 325 -16.79 21.00 -15.03
C GLY A 325 -15.74 21.33 -16.08
#